data_AF-A0A6H9K8G3-F1
#
_entry.id   AF-A0A6H9K8G3-F1
#
_cell.length_a   1.000
_cell.length_b   1.000
_cell.length_c   1.000
_cell.angle_alpha   90.00
_cell.angle_beta   90.00
_cell.angle_gamma   90.00
#
_symmetry.space_group_name_H-M   'P 1'
#
loop_
_entity.id
_entity.type
_entity.pdbx_description
1 polymer ?
#
loop_
_entity_poly.entity_id
_entity_poly.type
_entity_poly.pdbx_seq_one_letter_code
_entity_poly.pdbx_strand_id
1 'polypeptide(L)'
;MKCDNAKSLLMDYLYEELDARSRGDFEQHLHSCTECMAELKSLQQTHKLFSALPEVEPEERLIFNASPRKSWFSEFRLPLPQFSLAKIGYAAGLAIVVLLVAGSLANLQIKNDESGFAVKMSLFPQQTQELSPEIQAAMLAQLREENNVILANYLQEEKRRNEKKLDVMLASYSQQLERQRRNDLQLIGRGLDAVRESQNSQLMKYEQLIKNVNLQQK
;
A
#
# COMPACT_ATOMS: atom_id res chain seq x y z
N MET A 1 -14.32 3.32 -22.88
CA MET A 1 -13.97 3.14 -21.45
C MET A 1 -14.34 4.40 -20.66
N LYS A 2 -14.68 4.30 -19.37
CA LYS A 2 -14.91 5.47 -18.47
C LYS A 2 -13.58 5.93 -17.85
N CYS A 3 -13.45 7.22 -17.53
CA CYS A 3 -12.22 7.79 -16.96
C CYS A 3 -11.78 7.08 -15.67
N ASP A 4 -12.70 6.71 -14.77
CA ASP A 4 -12.34 6.02 -13.52
C ASP A 4 -11.62 4.69 -13.76
N ASN A 5 -12.08 3.92 -14.75
CA ASN A 5 -11.44 2.67 -15.16
C ASN A 5 -10.11 2.93 -15.89
N ALA A 6 -10.00 4.05 -16.61
CA ALA A 6 -8.74 4.45 -17.24
C ALA A 6 -7.68 4.72 -16.17
N LYS A 7 -8.05 5.44 -15.11
CA LYS A 7 -7.12 5.81 -14.04
C LYS A 7 -6.55 4.59 -13.31
N SER A 8 -7.36 3.55 -13.11
CA SER A 8 -6.87 2.30 -12.51
C SER A 8 -5.85 1.55 -13.38
N LEU A 9 -5.89 1.73 -14.72
CA LEU A 9 -4.99 1.06 -15.66
C LEU A 9 -3.72 1.86 -15.98
N LEU A 10 -3.55 3.06 -15.40
CA LEU A 10 -2.39 3.93 -15.67
C LEU A 10 -1.06 3.29 -15.26
N MET A 11 -1.01 2.64 -14.10
CA MET A 11 0.21 1.99 -13.60
C MET A 11 0.53 0.73 -14.40
N ASP A 12 -0.46 -0.11 -14.65
CA ASP A 12 -0.32 -1.32 -15.47
C ASP A 12 0.12 -0.98 -16.91
N TYR A 13 -0.36 0.15 -17.47
CA TYR A 13 0.13 0.65 -18.75
C TYR A 13 1.59 1.10 -18.69
N LEU A 14 1.98 1.83 -17.63
CA LEU A 14 3.34 2.36 -17.44
C LEU A 14 4.39 1.24 -17.30
N TYR A 15 4.04 0.13 -16.66
CA TYR A 15 4.92 -1.03 -16.47
C TYR A 15 4.71 -2.14 -17.53
N GLU A 16 3.98 -1.84 -18.60
CA GLU A 16 3.70 -2.76 -19.71
C GLU A 16 2.95 -4.05 -19.34
N GLU A 17 2.23 -4.08 -18.20
CA GLU A 17 1.53 -5.25 -17.66
C GLU A 17 0.12 -5.48 -18.26
N LEU A 18 -0.39 -4.52 -19.05
CA LEU A 18 -1.68 -4.67 -19.72
C LEU A 18 -1.66 -5.71 -20.86
N ASP A 19 -2.72 -6.53 -20.94
CA ASP A 19 -2.96 -7.40 -22.07
C ASP A 19 -3.25 -6.60 -23.36
N ALA A 20 -3.05 -7.23 -24.52
CA ALA A 20 -3.14 -6.56 -25.82
C ALA A 20 -4.51 -5.92 -26.09
N ARG A 21 -5.60 -6.47 -25.55
CA ARG A 21 -6.96 -5.95 -25.75
C ARG A 21 -7.18 -4.73 -24.85
N SER A 22 -6.86 -4.85 -23.56
CA SER A 22 -6.98 -3.76 -22.60
C SER A 22 -6.08 -2.57 -22.96
N ARG A 23 -4.88 -2.83 -23.50
CA ARG A 23 -3.98 -1.79 -24.02
C ARG A 23 -4.62 -1.01 -25.17
N GLY A 24 -5.22 -1.69 -26.15
CA GLY A 24 -5.89 -1.03 -27.28
C GLY A 24 -7.07 -0.16 -26.85
N ASP A 25 -7.92 -0.69 -25.96
CA ASP A 25 -9.07 0.05 -25.41
C ASP A 25 -8.62 1.28 -24.58
N PHE A 26 -7.50 1.15 -23.87
CA PHE A 26 -6.89 2.22 -23.09
C PHE A 26 -6.29 3.33 -23.97
N GLU A 27 -5.51 2.97 -25.00
CA GLU A 27 -4.92 3.92 -25.96
C GLU A 27 -5.99 4.69 -26.74
N GLN A 28 -7.05 4.00 -27.15
CA GLN A 28 -8.20 4.65 -27.79
C GLN A 28 -8.84 5.69 -26.87
N HIS A 29 -8.92 5.41 -25.56
CA HIS A 29 -9.42 6.37 -24.58
C HIS A 29 -8.48 7.57 -24.42
N LEU A 30 -7.17 7.35 -24.34
CA LEU A 30 -6.17 8.42 -24.24
C LEU A 30 -6.23 9.39 -25.42
N HIS A 31 -6.52 8.92 -26.63
CA HIS A 31 -6.72 9.78 -27.80
C HIS A 31 -7.95 10.70 -27.69
N SER A 32 -8.95 10.30 -26.90
CA SER A 32 -10.22 11.02 -26.74
C SER A 32 -10.31 11.87 -25.46
N CYS A 33 -9.45 11.62 -24.46
CA CYS A 33 -9.56 12.20 -23.12
C CYS A 33 -8.27 12.94 -22.73
N THR A 34 -8.34 14.28 -22.74
CA THR A 34 -7.19 15.14 -22.41
C THR A 34 -6.78 15.06 -20.94
N GLU A 35 -7.72 14.79 -20.03
CA GLU A 35 -7.43 14.67 -18.59
C GLU A 35 -6.59 13.42 -18.29
N CYS A 36 -7.00 12.26 -18.81
CA CYS A 36 -6.25 11.01 -18.62
C CYS A 36 -4.87 11.06 -19.28
N MET A 37 -4.74 11.75 -20.42
CA MET A 37 -3.45 12.00 -21.06
C MET A 37 -2.53 12.88 -20.19
N ALA A 38 -3.08 13.91 -19.54
CA ALA A 38 -2.32 14.79 -18.64
C ALA A 38 -1.83 14.03 -17.40
N GLU A 39 -2.67 13.17 -16.82
CA GLU A 39 -2.32 12.32 -15.69
C GLU A 39 -1.21 11.31 -16.04
N LEU A 40 -1.32 10.64 -17.19
CA LEU A 40 -0.27 9.73 -17.67
C LEU A 40 1.08 10.45 -17.82
N LYS A 41 1.07 11.67 -18.37
CA LYS A 41 2.29 12.47 -18.53
C LYS A 41 2.93 12.84 -17.18
N SER A 42 2.11 13.17 -16.18
CA SER A 42 2.56 13.46 -14.81
C SER A 42 3.23 12.24 -14.16
N LEU A 43 2.63 11.06 -14.33
CA LEU A 43 3.20 9.80 -13.82
C LEU A 43 4.52 9.45 -14.52
N GLN A 44 4.60 9.59 -15.85
CA GLN A 44 5.84 9.37 -16.60
C GLN A 44 6.96 10.32 -16.18
N GLN A 45 6.64 11.58 -15.85
CA GLN A 45 7.62 12.53 -15.33
C GLN A 45 8.15 12.11 -13.96
N THR A 46 7.26 11.67 -13.06
CA THR A 46 7.64 11.14 -11.75
C THR A 46 8.56 9.92 -11.90
N HIS A 47 8.18 8.96 -12.74
CA HIS A 47 8.99 7.77 -13.01
C HIS A 47 10.39 8.13 -13.51
N LYS A 48 10.51 9.10 -14.43
CA LYS A 48 11.81 9.57 -14.94
C LYS A 48 12.71 10.18 -13.86
N LEU A 49 12.13 10.87 -12.88
CA LEU A 49 12.89 11.43 -11.76
C LEU A 49 13.45 10.32 -10.86
N PHE A 50 12.67 9.27 -10.60
CA PHE A 50 13.13 8.12 -9.82
C PHE A 50 14.13 7.25 -10.58
N SER A 51 13.95 7.04 -11.88
CA SER A 51 14.90 6.28 -12.71
C SER A 51 16.24 6.98 -12.92
N ALA A 52 16.34 8.27 -12.58
CA ALA A 52 17.59 9.03 -12.64
C ALA A 52 18.44 8.86 -11.37
N LEU A 53 17.92 8.19 -10.34
CA LEU A 53 18.71 7.88 -9.15
C LEU A 53 19.76 6.82 -9.50
N PRO A 54 21.00 6.94 -8.97
CA PRO A 54 22.03 5.94 -9.19
C PRO A 54 21.58 4.61 -8.63
N GLU A 55 21.64 3.58 -9.47
CA GLU A 55 21.38 2.20 -9.07
C GLU A 55 22.47 1.77 -8.08
N VAL A 56 22.08 1.57 -6.82
CA VAL A 56 22.97 1.05 -5.79
C VAL A 56 23.05 -0.45 -6.02
N GLU A 57 24.11 -0.91 -6.69
CA GLU A 57 24.44 -2.33 -6.71
C GLU A 57 24.70 -2.79 -5.27
N PRO A 58 23.92 -3.75 -4.72
CA PRO A 58 24.25 -4.32 -3.43
C PRO A 58 25.61 -5.03 -3.54
N GLU A 59 26.57 -4.67 -2.67
CA GLU A 59 27.85 -5.38 -2.52
C GLU A 59 27.64 -6.75 -1.86
N GLU A 60 26.78 -7.59 -2.42
CA GLU A 60 26.63 -8.97 -1.97
C GLU A 60 26.78 -9.89 -3.17
N ARG A 61 28.04 -10.28 -3.39
CA ARG A 61 28.38 -11.49 -4.12
C ARG A 61 27.79 -12.66 -3.35
N LEU A 62 26.51 -12.97 -3.58
CA LEU A 62 25.88 -14.20 -3.14
C LEU A 62 26.60 -15.34 -3.85
N ILE A 63 27.66 -15.86 -3.22
CA ILE A 63 28.35 -17.07 -3.66
C ILE A 63 27.39 -18.22 -3.38
N PHE A 64 26.51 -18.48 -4.33
CA PHE A 64 25.87 -19.78 -4.44
C PHE A 64 26.99 -20.75 -4.82
N ASN A 65 27.61 -21.34 -3.80
CA ASN A 65 28.37 -22.56 -3.94
C ASN A 65 27.38 -23.66 -4.32
N ALA A 66 27.01 -23.67 -5.61
CA ALA A 66 26.42 -24.81 -6.28
C ALA A 66 27.49 -25.91 -6.30
N SER A 67 27.66 -26.58 -5.16
CA SER A 67 28.33 -27.86 -5.13
C SER A 67 27.63 -28.75 -6.16
N PRO A 68 28.35 -29.33 -7.13
CA PRO A 68 27.72 -30.25 -8.05
C PRO A 68 27.21 -31.42 -7.21
N ARG A 69 25.88 -31.52 -7.07
CA ARG A 69 25.24 -32.67 -6.44
C ARG A 69 25.69 -33.91 -7.21
N LYS A 70 26.61 -34.69 -6.63
CA LYS A 70 27.01 -35.99 -7.17
C LYS A 70 25.75 -36.86 -7.17
N SER A 71 25.19 -37.08 -8.35
CA SER A 71 23.98 -37.88 -8.54
C SER A 71 24.30 -39.35 -8.28
N TRP A 72 24.09 -39.77 -7.02
CA TRP A 72 24.13 -41.16 -6.56
C TRP A 72 23.41 -42.10 -7.54
N PHE A 73 22.26 -41.67 -8.06
CA PHE A 73 21.39 -42.52 -8.89
C PHE A 73 21.99 -42.96 -10.24
N SER A 74 23.11 -42.38 -10.68
CA SER A 74 23.78 -42.80 -11.92
C SER A 74 24.50 -44.15 -11.82
N GLU A 75 24.83 -44.62 -10.61
CA GLU A 75 25.48 -45.91 -10.38
C GLU A 75 24.48 -47.03 -10.00
N PHE A 76 23.21 -46.71 -9.76
CA PHE A 76 22.20 -47.68 -9.31
C PHE A 76 21.49 -48.36 -10.48
N ARG A 77 22.21 -49.21 -11.23
CA ARG A 77 21.61 -50.11 -12.23
C ARG A 77 21.08 -51.37 -11.54
N LEU A 78 19.78 -51.42 -11.28
CA LEU A 78 19.12 -52.64 -10.81
C LEU A 78 19.06 -53.69 -11.94
N PRO A 79 19.42 -54.96 -11.67
CA PRO A 79 19.25 -56.05 -12.62
C PRO A 79 17.77 -56.43 -12.72
N LEU A 80 17.08 -55.92 -13.73
CA LEU A 80 15.67 -56.25 -13.98
C LEU A 80 15.56 -57.64 -14.67
N PRO A 81 14.88 -58.62 -14.05
CA PRO A 81 14.67 -59.93 -14.66
C PRO A 81 13.74 -59.85 -15.87
N GLN A 82 14.04 -60.64 -16.90
CA GLN A 82 13.52 -60.48 -18.27
C GLN A 82 12.08 -61.00 -18.45
N PHE A 83 11.55 -61.78 -17.49
CA PHE A 83 10.25 -62.44 -17.58
C PHE A 83 9.08 -61.59 -17.08
N SER A 84 7.98 -61.55 -17.85
CA SER A 84 6.88 -60.56 -17.74
C SER A 84 6.09 -60.60 -16.42
N LEU A 85 5.86 -61.77 -15.81
CA LEU A 85 5.10 -61.88 -14.55
C LEU A 85 5.93 -61.55 -13.30
N ALA A 86 7.25 -61.84 -13.33
CA ALA A 86 8.15 -61.52 -12.22
C ALA A 86 8.37 -60.01 -12.06
N LYS A 87 8.26 -59.23 -13.15
CA LYS A 87 8.39 -57.76 -13.13
C LYS A 87 7.30 -57.09 -12.31
N ILE A 88 6.06 -57.60 -12.35
CA ILE A 88 4.93 -57.02 -11.61
C ILE A 88 5.10 -57.25 -10.11
N GLY A 89 5.53 -58.46 -9.71
CA GLY A 89 5.80 -58.79 -8.30
C GLY A 89 6.96 -57.97 -7.72
N TYR A 90 8.06 -57.83 -8.48
CA TYR A 90 9.21 -57.02 -8.04
C TYR A 90 8.91 -55.53 -7.99
N ALA A 91 8.15 -55.00 -8.96
CA ALA A 91 7.75 -53.59 -8.98
C ALA A 91 6.82 -53.25 -7.81
N ALA A 92 5.85 -54.12 -7.51
CA ALA A 92 4.97 -53.94 -6.35
C ALA A 92 5.75 -54.01 -5.03
N GLY A 93 6.67 -54.97 -4.89
CA GLY A 93 7.52 -55.09 -3.70
C GLY A 93 8.41 -53.87 -3.49
N LEU A 94 9.07 -53.37 -4.55
CA LEU A 94 9.89 -52.16 -4.47
C LEU A 94 9.07 -50.92 -4.13
N ALA A 95 7.87 -50.77 -4.69
CA ALA A 95 6.99 -49.65 -4.38
C ALA A 95 6.61 -49.63 -2.90
N ILE A 96 6.27 -50.79 -2.31
CA ILE A 96 5.92 -50.90 -0.89
C ILE A 96 7.12 -50.57 0.01
N VAL A 97 8.31 -51.08 -0.32
CA VAL A 97 9.53 -50.78 0.44
C VAL A 97 9.90 -49.31 0.36
N VAL A 98 9.82 -48.69 -0.82
CA VAL A 98 10.06 -47.25 -0.99
C VAL A 98 9.05 -46.42 -0.19
N LEU A 99 7.77 -46.83 -0.19
CA LEU A 99 6.72 -46.12 0.54
C LEU A 99 6.92 -46.24 2.06
N LEU A 100 7.34 -47.41 2.56
CA LEU A 100 7.69 -47.61 3.97
C LEU A 100 8.91 -46.79 4.40
N VAL A 101 9.96 -46.76 3.57
CA VAL A 101 11.16 -45.96 3.84
C VAL A 101 10.85 -44.48 3.78
N ALA A 102 10.07 -44.01 2.80
CA ALA A 102 9.64 -42.63 2.69
C ALA A 102 8.73 -42.22 3.87
N GLY A 103 7.81 -43.08 4.29
CA GLY A 103 6.96 -42.85 5.46
C GLY A 103 7.74 -42.80 6.78
N SER A 104 8.76 -43.64 6.92
CA SER A 104 9.69 -43.62 8.06
C SER A 104 10.52 -42.33 8.09
N LEU A 105 11.05 -41.90 6.94
CA LEU A 105 11.83 -40.66 6.82
C LEU A 105 10.98 -39.41 7.10
N ALA A 106 9.70 -39.44 6.79
CA ALA A 106 8.78 -38.32 7.00
C ALA A 106 8.13 -38.27 8.40
N ASN A 107 8.52 -39.18 9.31
CA ASN A 107 8.01 -39.26 10.68
C ASN A 107 6.48 -39.19 10.76
N LEU A 108 5.83 -40.05 9.96
CA LEU A 108 4.39 -40.05 9.71
C LEU A 108 3.63 -40.51 10.97
N GLN A 109 2.98 -39.58 11.68
CA GLN A 109 2.12 -39.87 12.82
C GLN A 109 0.66 -39.92 12.36
N ILE A 110 0.08 -41.11 12.40
CA ILE A 110 -1.35 -41.34 12.17
C ILE A 110 -2.02 -41.45 13.53
N LYS A 111 -2.90 -40.49 13.85
CA LYS A 111 -3.82 -40.61 14.98
C LYS A 111 -5.23 -40.80 14.44
N ASN A 112 -5.90 -41.84 14.93
CA ASN A 112 -7.30 -42.09 14.65
C ASN A 112 -8.09 -41.78 15.92
N ASP A 113 -8.79 -40.65 15.92
CA ASP A 113 -9.65 -40.23 17.03
C ASP A 113 -11.10 -40.21 16.55
N GLU A 114 -12.07 -40.25 17.46
CA GLU A 114 -13.51 -40.44 17.16
C GLU A 114 -14.10 -39.37 16.21
N SER A 115 -13.38 -38.28 15.94
CA SER A 115 -13.79 -37.15 15.08
C SER A 115 -13.02 -37.00 13.76
N GLY A 116 -12.12 -37.90 13.41
CA GLY A 116 -11.50 -37.92 12.07
C GLY A 116 -10.08 -38.47 12.00
N PHE A 117 -9.61 -38.64 10.76
CA PHE A 117 -8.29 -39.15 10.43
C PHE A 117 -7.28 -37.99 10.30
N ALA A 118 -6.32 -37.90 11.22
CA ALA A 118 -5.27 -36.88 11.19
C ALA A 118 -3.90 -37.52 10.86
N VAL A 119 -3.33 -37.11 9.72
CA VAL A 119 -1.96 -37.49 9.31
C VAL A 119 -1.06 -36.28 9.48
N LYS A 120 -0.07 -36.38 10.38
CA LYS A 120 0.98 -35.37 10.53
C LYS A 120 2.30 -35.95 10.02
N MET A 121 2.89 -35.32 9.02
CA MET A 121 4.27 -35.58 8.56
C MET A 121 5.15 -34.40 8.98
N SER A 122 6.34 -34.69 9.52
CA SER A 122 7.35 -33.67 9.80
C SER A 122 8.72 -34.13 9.33
N LEU A 123 9.28 -33.42 8.35
CA LEU A 123 10.63 -33.65 7.80
C LEU A 123 11.75 -33.10 8.70
N PHE A 124 11.38 -32.28 9.70
CA PHE A 124 12.32 -31.68 10.64
C PHE A 124 11.93 -32.09 12.06
N PRO A 125 12.88 -32.57 12.90
CA PRO A 125 12.62 -32.73 14.31
C PRO A 125 12.33 -31.34 14.89
N GLN A 126 11.13 -31.13 15.42
CA GLN A 126 10.90 -30.00 16.31
C GLN A 126 11.80 -30.25 17.52
N GLN A 127 12.96 -29.59 17.56
CA GLN A 127 13.75 -29.48 18.78
C GLN A 127 12.89 -28.67 19.77
N THR A 128 12.00 -29.35 20.48
CA THR A 128 11.55 -28.89 21.78
C THR A 128 12.73 -29.06 22.72
N GLN A 129 13.72 -28.17 22.60
CA GLN A 129 14.58 -27.86 23.72
C GLN A 129 13.64 -27.27 24.76
N GLU A 130 13.19 -28.10 25.70
CA GLU A 130 12.54 -27.64 26.91
C GLU A 130 13.56 -26.78 27.66
N LEU A 131 13.62 -25.49 27.31
CA LEU A 131 14.26 -24.50 28.15
C LEU A 131 13.65 -24.66 29.54
N SER A 132 14.48 -24.70 30.59
CA SER A 132 13.98 -24.72 31.97
C SER A 132 12.85 -23.69 32.13
N PRO A 133 11.71 -24.05 32.74
CA PRO A 133 10.56 -23.15 32.88
C PRO A 133 10.93 -21.81 33.54
N GLU A 134 12.02 -21.79 34.31
CA GLU A 134 12.57 -20.60 34.96
C GLU A 134 13.23 -19.63 33.96
N ILE A 135 13.95 -20.13 32.95
CA ILE A 135 14.58 -19.31 31.90
C ILE A 135 13.52 -18.74 30.95
N GLN A 136 12.48 -19.52 30.64
CA GLN A 136 11.36 -19.05 29.80
C GLN A 136 10.58 -17.91 30.49
N ALA A 137 10.31 -18.05 31.79
CA ALA A 137 9.63 -17.02 32.57
C ALA A 137 10.45 -15.73 32.66
N ALA A 138 11.77 -15.84 32.90
CA ALA A 138 12.67 -14.70 32.96
C ALA A 138 12.76 -13.96 31.60
N MET A 139 12.92 -14.71 30.49
CA MET A 139 12.96 -14.13 29.14
C MET A 139 11.64 -13.47 28.75
N LEU A 140 10.50 -14.10 29.08
CA LEU A 140 9.18 -13.52 28.83
C LEU A 140 8.94 -12.26 29.65
N ALA A 141 9.38 -12.24 30.91
CA ALA A 141 9.31 -11.06 31.76
C ALA A 141 10.15 -9.91 31.20
N GLN A 142 11.38 -10.20 30.75
CA GLN A 142 12.25 -9.22 30.11
C GLN A 142 11.64 -8.65 28.82
N LEU A 143 11.10 -9.51 27.95
CA LEU A 143 10.46 -9.07 26.71
C LEU A 143 9.22 -8.20 26.98
N ARG A 144 8.44 -8.53 28.02
CA ARG A 144 7.29 -7.70 28.43
C ARG A 144 7.74 -6.33 28.91
N GLU A 145 8.80 -6.28 29.69
CA GLU A 145 9.34 -5.01 30.18
C GLU A 145 9.86 -4.15 29.03
N GLU A 146 10.65 -4.73 28.12
CA GLU A 146 11.17 -4.04 26.94
C GLU A 146 10.03 -3.51 26.05
N ASN A 147 9.02 -4.35 25.79
CA ASN A 147 7.84 -3.93 25.04
C ASN A 147 7.10 -2.78 25.72
N ASN A 148 6.93 -2.82 27.05
CA ASN A 148 6.26 -1.76 27.79
C ASN A 148 7.01 -0.43 27.70
N VAL A 149 8.34 -0.46 27.79
CA VAL A 149 9.18 0.74 27.66
C VAL A 149 9.08 1.34 26.25
N ILE A 150 9.16 0.50 25.22
CA ILE A 150 9.04 0.95 23.82
C ILE A 150 7.65 1.57 23.58
N LEU A 151 6.59 0.90 24.05
CA LEU A 151 5.22 1.39 23.91
C LEU A 151 4.98 2.71 24.65
N ALA A 152 5.52 2.85 25.86
CA ALA A 152 5.42 4.09 26.62
C ALA A 152 6.11 5.26 25.90
N ASN A 153 7.33 5.03 25.39
CA ASN A 153 8.07 6.04 24.64
C ASN A 153 7.35 6.43 23.34
N TYR A 154 6.80 5.45 22.61
CA TYR A 154 6.04 5.69 21.39
C TYR A 154 4.78 6.52 21.66
N LEU A 155 3.99 6.15 22.68
CA LEU A 155 2.78 6.86 23.07
C LEU A 155 3.07 8.30 23.50
N GLN A 156 4.15 8.52 24.24
CA GLN A 156 4.56 9.85 24.65
C GLN A 156 4.95 10.72 23.46
N GLU A 157 5.68 10.17 22.49
CA GLU A 157 6.08 10.90 21.30
C GLU A 157 4.90 11.23 20.39
N GLU A 158 3.94 10.32 20.24
CA GLU A 158 2.70 10.59 19.52
C GLU A 158 1.84 11.65 20.20
N LYS A 159 1.73 11.61 21.53
CA LYS A 159 1.02 12.67 22.29
C LYS A 159 1.63 14.04 22.04
N ARG A 160 2.96 14.13 22.11
CA ARG A 160 3.70 15.37 21.84
C ARG A 160 3.53 15.86 20.40
N ARG A 161 3.52 14.97 19.42
CA ARG A 161 3.25 15.32 18.02
C ARG A 161 1.81 15.81 17.83
N ASN A 162 0.84 15.15 18.46
CA ASN A 162 -0.56 15.53 18.38
C ASN A 162 -0.84 16.88 19.03
N GLU A 163 -0.26 17.15 20.20
CA GLU A 163 -0.36 18.46 20.87
C GLU A 163 0.18 19.57 19.97
N LYS A 164 1.37 19.39 19.39
CA LYS A 164 1.94 20.37 18.45
C LYS A 164 1.08 20.59 17.21
N LYS A 165 0.52 19.51 16.64
CA LYS A 165 -0.39 19.62 15.49
C LYS A 165 -1.64 20.42 15.86
N LEU A 166 -2.19 20.17 17.05
CA LEU A 166 -3.36 20.88 17.54
C LEU A 166 -3.06 22.37 17.73
N ASP A 167 -1.92 22.72 18.34
CA ASP A 167 -1.51 24.11 18.54
C ASP A 167 -1.36 24.86 17.20
N VAL A 168 -0.68 24.24 16.23
CA VAL A 168 -0.52 24.81 14.88
C VAL A 168 -1.87 24.95 14.19
N MET A 169 -2.75 23.96 14.31
CA MET A 169 -4.10 23.99 13.74
C MET A 169 -4.91 25.15 14.34
N LEU A 170 -4.96 25.27 15.67
CA LEU A 170 -5.68 26.35 16.36
C LEU A 170 -5.15 27.74 16.00
N ALA A 171 -3.82 27.90 15.93
CA ALA A 171 -3.20 29.15 15.50
C ALA A 171 -3.54 29.49 14.03
N SER A 172 -3.61 28.49 13.16
CA SER A 172 -4.00 28.71 11.76
C SER A 172 -5.47 29.11 11.62
N TYR A 173 -6.36 28.50 12.42
CA TYR A 173 -7.78 28.83 12.43
C TYR A 173 -8.04 30.25 12.93
N SER A 174 -7.38 30.68 14.01
CA SER A 174 -7.54 32.05 14.52
C SER A 174 -7.10 33.07 13.46
N GLN A 175 -6.00 32.80 12.76
CA GLN A 175 -5.52 33.65 11.68
C GLN A 175 -6.50 33.71 10.49
N GLN A 176 -7.11 32.57 10.12
CA GLN A 176 -8.12 32.55 9.07
C GLN A 176 -9.37 33.35 9.45
N LEU A 177 -9.83 33.21 10.70
CA LEU A 177 -10.96 33.97 11.24
C LEU A 177 -10.70 35.48 11.20
N GLU A 178 -9.49 35.92 11.56
CA GLU A 178 -9.11 37.33 11.47
C GLU A 178 -9.09 37.83 10.02
N ARG A 179 -8.55 37.04 9.09
CA ARG A 179 -8.55 37.40 7.66
C ARG A 179 -9.97 37.51 7.12
N GLN A 180 -10.83 36.56 7.46
CA GLN A 180 -12.23 36.59 7.06
C GLN A 180 -12.93 37.83 7.61
N ARG A 181 -12.79 38.12 8.91
CA ARG A 181 -13.33 39.35 9.51
C ARG A 181 -12.85 40.62 8.82
N ARG A 182 -11.55 40.71 8.49
CA ARG A 182 -11.02 41.88 7.77
C ARG A 182 -11.64 42.02 6.38
N ASN A 183 -11.78 40.91 5.65
CA ASN A 183 -12.42 40.89 4.34
C ASN A 183 -13.90 41.30 4.44
N ASP A 184 -14.63 40.76 5.43
CA ASP A 184 -16.02 41.10 5.67
C ASP A 184 -16.20 42.58 6.01
N LEU A 185 -15.34 43.12 6.88
CA LEU A 185 -15.35 44.56 7.20
C LEU A 185 -15.04 45.43 5.98
N GLN A 186 -14.15 44.99 5.08
CA GLN A 186 -13.89 45.69 3.81
C GLN A 186 -15.10 45.65 2.88
N LEU A 187 -15.78 44.50 2.77
CA LEU A 187 -17.00 44.36 1.97
C LEU A 187 -18.14 45.24 2.52
N ILE A 188 -18.33 45.23 3.84
CA ILE A 188 -19.30 46.10 4.52
C ILE A 188 -18.95 47.57 4.26
N GLY A 189 -17.67 47.96 4.41
CA GLY A 189 -17.22 49.32 4.13
C GLY A 189 -17.56 49.78 2.72
N ARG A 190 -17.20 48.97 1.71
CA ARG A 190 -17.54 49.26 0.30
C ARG A 190 -19.05 49.33 0.07
N GLY A 191 -19.81 48.46 0.72
CA GLY A 191 -21.27 48.47 0.65
C GLY A 191 -21.87 49.76 1.20
N LEU A 192 -21.37 50.22 2.36
CA LEU A 192 -21.80 51.48 2.97
C LEU A 192 -21.44 52.70 2.11
N ASP A 193 -20.24 52.71 1.51
CA ASP A 193 -19.81 53.77 0.60
C ASP A 193 -20.71 53.84 -0.64
N ALA A 194 -21.03 52.68 -1.25
CA ALA A 194 -21.94 52.62 -2.40
C ALA A 194 -23.35 53.13 -2.07
N VAL A 195 -23.87 52.82 -0.87
CA VAL A 195 -25.17 53.34 -0.40
C VAL A 195 -25.11 54.86 -0.23
N ARG A 196 -24.04 55.39 0.38
CA ARG A 196 -23.85 56.82 0.57
C ARG A 196 -23.76 57.57 -0.76
N GLU A 197 -22.99 57.04 -1.70
CA GLU A 197 -22.85 57.62 -3.03
C GLU A 197 -24.19 57.61 -3.80
N SER A 198 -24.94 56.51 -3.70
CA SER A 198 -26.30 56.41 -4.25
C SER A 198 -27.23 57.48 -3.67
N GLN A 199 -27.26 57.65 -2.34
CA GLN A 199 -28.07 58.68 -1.69
C GLN A 199 -27.68 60.10 -2.13
N ASN A 200 -26.39 60.42 -2.17
CA ASN A 200 -25.91 61.71 -2.65
C ASN A 200 -26.31 61.96 -4.11
N SER A 201 -26.21 60.95 -4.97
CA SER A 201 -26.62 61.06 -6.38
C SER A 201 -28.12 61.35 -6.53
N GLN A 202 -28.96 60.77 -5.66
CA GLN A 202 -30.40 61.06 -5.64
C GLN A 202 -30.69 62.47 -5.17
N LEU A 203 -30.02 62.95 -4.12
CA LEU A 203 -30.16 64.33 -3.63
C LEU A 203 -29.81 65.34 -4.73
N MET A 204 -28.70 65.13 -5.45
CA MET A 204 -28.32 66.00 -6.58
C MET A 204 -29.37 66.01 -7.69
N LYS A 205 -30.02 64.86 -7.98
CA LYS A 205 -31.13 64.81 -8.94
C LYS A 205 -32.33 65.60 -8.45
N TYR A 206 -32.69 65.50 -7.17
CA TYR A 206 -33.79 66.27 -6.61
C TYR A 206 -33.52 67.79 -6.66
N GLU A 207 -32.30 68.22 -6.32
CA GLU A 207 -31.92 69.63 -6.42
C GLU A 207 -32.02 70.16 -7.86
N GLN A 208 -31.59 69.37 -8.86
CA GLN A 208 -31.72 69.73 -10.28
C GLN A 208 -33.19 69.85 -10.70
N LEU A 209 -34.04 68.91 -10.28
CA LEU A 209 -35.47 68.96 -10.58
C LEU A 209 -36.13 70.19 -9.97
N ILE A 210 -35.83 70.51 -8.71
CA ILE A 210 -36.35 71.71 -8.02
C ILE A 210 -35.90 72.97 -8.76
N LYS A 211 -34.63 73.05 -9.17
CA LYS A 211 -34.09 74.18 -9.93
C LYS A 211 -34.81 74.37 -11.27
N ASN A 212 -35.07 73.27 -11.99
CA ASN A 212 -35.76 73.30 -13.28
C ASN A 212 -37.22 73.74 -13.14
N VAL A 213 -37.93 73.29 -12.10
CA VAL A 213 -39.32 73.72 -11.83
C VAL A 213 -39.37 75.22 -11.52
N ASN A 214 -38.46 75.73 -10.69
CA ASN A 214 -38.40 77.16 -10.38
C ASN A 214 -38.10 78.05 -11.60
N LEU A 215 -37.36 77.55 -12.59
CA LEU A 215 -37.10 78.27 -13.84
C LEU A 215 -38.31 78.31 -14.78
N GLN A 216 -39.26 77.38 -14.67
CA GLN A 216 -40.49 77.38 -15.47
C GLN A 216 -41.60 78.28 -14.91
N GLN A 217 -41.47 78.76 -13.67
CA GLN A 217 -42.46 79.63 -13.00
C GLN A 217 -42.12 81.13 -13.09
N LYS A 218 -41.05 81.51 -13.79
CA LYS A 218 -40.65 82.88 -14.08
C LYS A 218 -40.81 83.19 -15.56
#